data_AF-R1FZZ5-F1
#
_entry.id   AF-R1FZZ5-F1
#
_cell.length_a   1.000
_cell.length_b   1.000
_cell.length_c   1.000
_cell.angle_alpha   90.00
_cell.angle_beta   90.00
_cell.angle_gamma   90.00
#
_symmetry.space_group_name_H-M   'P 1'
#
loop_
_entity.id
_entity.type
_entity.pdbx_description
1 polymer ?
#
loop_
_entity_poly.entity_id
_entity_poly.type
_entity_poly.pdbx_seq_one_letter_code
_entity_poly.pdbx_strand_id
1 'polypeptide(L)'
;MPYCSPPPPPLPSLTPTLAVLHHVRSTAAARPPSAILGAALAARPFSTTSPRQDWLLPRSGHNKKDRKGRPRVPTGGSVRGTTIVWGDYGIRLKDHDRRISAKQLKIAEDTIRKRLRGTKFRLYMRISANIGVYTSGNESRMGKGKGSFDHWASRVAVSKILFELKGEVHEQVVRDAFRLAGNKLPGQYEFVRKGDPPVMGLTKVGNGITAEDLKRPRKKLPLEETAERISATTPP
;
A
#
# COMPACT_ATOMS: atom_id res chain seq x y z
N MET A 1 -10.67 -15.89 66.92
CA MET A 1 -9.32 -16.50 67.03
C MET A 1 -9.03 -17.30 65.76
N PRO A 2 -8.49 -16.72 64.68
CA PRO A 2 -7.88 -17.48 63.60
C PRO A 2 -6.34 -17.44 63.70
N TYR A 3 -5.74 -18.64 63.71
CA TYR A 3 -4.31 -18.89 63.73
C TYR A 3 -3.62 -18.32 62.49
N CYS A 4 -2.58 -17.51 62.70
CA CYS A 4 -1.68 -17.01 61.66
C CYS A 4 -0.43 -17.91 61.63
N SER A 5 -0.20 -18.63 60.53
CA SER A 5 0.99 -19.45 60.34
C SER A 5 2.21 -18.57 59.99
N PRO A 6 3.42 -18.86 60.53
CA PRO A 6 4.62 -18.07 60.26
C PRO A 6 5.26 -18.40 58.90
N PRO A 7 5.96 -17.45 58.26
CA PRO A 7 6.63 -17.66 56.98
C PRO A 7 7.96 -18.44 57.10
N PRO A 8 8.39 -19.16 56.04
CA PRO A 8 9.63 -19.93 56.05
C PRO A 8 10.90 -19.07 55.94
N PRO A 9 12.05 -19.57 56.43
CA PRO A 9 13.31 -18.82 56.46
C PRO A 9 13.98 -18.68 55.08
N PRO A 10 14.80 -17.63 54.86
CA PRO A 10 15.48 -17.39 53.59
C PRO A 10 16.69 -18.32 53.36
N LEU A 11 16.91 -18.70 52.11
CA LEU A 11 18.04 -19.52 51.65
C LEU A 11 19.35 -18.71 51.59
N PRO A 12 20.53 -19.33 51.80
CA PRO A 12 21.81 -18.64 51.87
C PRO A 12 22.32 -18.17 50.50
N SER A 13 22.79 -16.92 50.45
CA SER A 13 23.40 -16.27 49.30
C SER A 13 24.81 -16.78 49.02
N LEU A 14 25.07 -17.24 47.79
CA LEU A 14 26.39 -17.63 47.32
C LEU A 14 27.19 -16.39 46.89
N THR A 15 28.26 -16.07 47.62
CA THR A 15 29.29 -15.10 47.22
C THR A 15 30.33 -15.80 46.34
N PRO A 16 30.66 -15.28 45.14
CA PRO A 16 31.80 -15.79 44.39
C PRO A 16 33.11 -15.17 44.88
N THR A 17 34.00 -16.04 45.37
CA THR A 17 35.39 -15.76 45.75
C THR A 17 36.22 -15.46 44.49
N LEU A 18 36.96 -14.35 44.54
CA LEU A 18 37.86 -13.87 43.51
C LEU A 18 39.21 -14.62 43.65
N ALA A 19 39.57 -15.45 42.68
CA ALA A 19 40.84 -16.17 42.66
C ALA A 19 41.72 -15.75 41.47
N VAL A 20 42.97 -15.47 41.82
CA VAL A 20 44.03 -14.84 41.04
C VAL A 20 44.73 -15.84 40.10
N LEU A 21 45.16 -15.32 38.96
CA LEU A 21 45.93 -15.98 37.88
C LEU A 21 47.19 -16.73 38.33
N HIS A 22 47.44 -17.89 37.72
CA HIS A 22 48.80 -18.36 37.39
C HIS A 22 48.85 -18.95 35.96
N HIS A 23 49.87 -18.53 35.22
CA HIS A 23 50.23 -18.94 33.86
C HIS A 23 50.73 -20.39 33.80
N VAL A 24 50.35 -21.16 32.77
CA VAL A 24 51.22 -22.15 32.10
C VAL A 24 50.89 -22.30 30.60
N ARG A 25 51.96 -22.51 29.84
CA ARG A 25 52.22 -22.59 28.39
C ARG A 25 51.29 -23.44 27.48
N SER A 26 51.04 -22.88 26.29
CA SER A 26 51.20 -23.41 24.92
C SER A 26 51.26 -24.93 24.68
N THR A 27 50.29 -25.45 23.93
CA THR A 27 50.49 -26.36 22.77
C THR A 27 49.35 -26.18 21.75
N ALA A 28 49.69 -26.37 20.48
CA ALA A 28 48.88 -26.08 19.30
C ALA A 28 47.72 -27.07 19.07
N ALA A 29 46.58 -26.58 18.58
CA ALA A 29 45.76 -27.25 17.55
C ALA A 29 44.56 -26.38 17.10
N ALA A 30 44.47 -26.18 15.79
CA ALA A 30 43.27 -26.06 14.94
C ALA A 30 42.04 -25.26 15.44
N ARG A 31 41.73 -24.17 14.73
CA ARG A 31 40.45 -23.96 14.00
C ARG A 31 40.49 -22.65 13.19
N PRO A 32 39.96 -22.62 11.96
CA PRO A 32 39.91 -21.43 11.11
C PRO A 32 38.98 -20.37 11.72
N PRO A 33 39.19 -19.07 11.42
CA PRO A 33 38.36 -17.99 11.94
C PRO A 33 36.91 -18.20 11.52
N SER A 34 36.02 -18.27 12.51
CA SER A 34 34.59 -18.23 12.33
C SER A 34 34.23 -16.99 11.52
N ALA A 35 33.86 -17.19 10.26
CA ALA A 35 33.16 -16.20 9.47
C ALA A 35 31.86 -15.88 10.20
N ILE A 36 31.84 -14.75 10.92
CA ILE A 36 30.58 -14.07 11.21
C ILE A 36 30.10 -13.57 9.86
N LEU A 37 29.25 -14.36 9.21
CA LEU A 37 28.38 -13.95 8.13
C LEU A 37 27.45 -12.87 8.65
N GLY A 38 27.98 -11.66 8.81
CA GLY A 38 27.18 -10.47 8.58
C GLY A 38 26.71 -10.58 7.14
N ALA A 39 25.42 -10.81 6.93
CA ALA A 39 24.78 -10.66 5.65
C ALA A 39 24.77 -9.15 5.29
N ALA A 40 25.95 -8.58 5.11
CA ALA A 40 26.13 -7.36 4.36
C ALA A 40 25.70 -7.69 2.94
N LEU A 41 24.63 -7.02 2.51
CA LEU A 41 24.14 -7.03 1.13
C LEU A 41 25.35 -7.01 0.19
N ALA A 42 25.58 -8.13 -0.49
CA ALA A 42 26.62 -8.27 -1.49
C ALA A 42 26.28 -7.35 -2.67
N ALA A 43 26.59 -6.06 -2.52
CA ALA A 43 26.69 -5.13 -3.61
C ALA A 43 27.91 -5.56 -4.42
N ARG A 44 27.67 -6.38 -5.45
CA ARG A 44 28.70 -6.75 -6.41
C ARG A 44 29.22 -5.45 -7.05
N PRO A 45 30.51 -5.11 -6.90
CA PRO A 45 31.04 -3.80 -7.30
C PRO A 45 31.03 -3.56 -8.82
N PHE A 46 30.68 -4.56 -9.62
CA PHE A 46 30.65 -4.49 -11.09
C PHE A 46 29.40 -5.16 -11.67
N SER A 47 28.20 -4.76 -11.23
CA SER A 47 26.99 -5.09 -12.00
C SER A 47 26.75 -3.99 -13.04
N THR A 48 26.95 -4.32 -14.32
CA THR A 48 26.63 -3.44 -15.46
C THR A 48 25.12 -3.27 -15.67
N THR A 49 24.31 -4.09 -15.00
CA THR A 49 22.86 -3.98 -15.03
C THR A 49 22.44 -2.81 -14.14
N SER A 50 21.99 -1.71 -14.75
CA SER A 50 21.32 -0.64 -14.00
C SER A 50 20.28 -1.26 -13.06
N PRO A 51 20.23 -0.90 -11.76
CA PRO A 51 19.17 -1.35 -10.89
C PRO A 51 17.83 -1.06 -11.57
N ARG A 52 17.01 -2.10 -11.74
CA ARG A 52 15.72 -1.97 -12.40
C ARG A 52 14.91 -0.94 -11.63
N GLN A 53 14.35 0.03 -12.36
CA GLN A 53 13.42 1.00 -11.77
C GLN A 53 12.24 0.25 -11.16
N ASP A 54 12.15 0.30 -9.84
CA ASP A 54 11.02 -0.25 -9.09
C ASP A 54 10.03 0.88 -8.80
N TRP A 55 8.78 0.66 -9.18
CA TRP A 55 7.68 1.61 -9.01
C TRP A 55 7.29 1.80 -7.54
N LEU A 56 7.71 0.87 -6.66
CA LEU A 56 7.52 0.91 -5.21
C LEU A 56 8.67 1.57 -4.46
N LEU A 57 9.85 1.67 -5.09
CA LEU A 57 11.09 2.17 -4.48
C LEU A 57 11.70 3.24 -5.39
N PRO A 58 11.44 4.53 -5.13
CA PRO A 58 12.01 5.60 -5.94
C PRO A 58 13.53 5.65 -5.73
N ARG A 59 14.26 5.92 -6.84
CA ARG A 59 15.72 6.02 -6.85
C ARG A 59 16.24 7.14 -5.92
N SER A 60 15.44 8.18 -5.71
CA SER A 60 15.82 9.38 -4.96
C SER A 60 14.77 9.67 -3.88
N GLY A 61 15.16 10.44 -2.85
CA GLY A 61 14.24 10.87 -1.77
C GLY A 61 14.60 10.33 -0.38
N HIS A 62 15.50 9.37 -0.26
CA HIS A 62 15.96 8.86 1.03
C HIS A 62 16.62 9.93 1.92
N ASN A 63 17.29 10.91 1.29
CA ASN A 63 18.07 11.94 1.99
C ASN A 63 17.21 13.07 2.61
N LYS A 64 15.93 13.19 2.24
CA LYS A 64 15.06 14.29 2.71
C LYS A 64 13.76 13.76 3.27
N LYS A 65 13.42 14.16 4.50
CA LYS A 65 12.18 13.72 5.15
C LYS A 65 10.95 14.44 4.63
N ASP A 66 10.07 13.76 3.90
CA ASP A 66 8.82 14.31 3.35
C ASP A 66 7.76 14.70 4.39
N ARG A 67 7.09 15.85 4.24
CA ARG A 67 5.92 16.22 5.07
C ARG A 67 4.73 15.29 4.75
N LYS A 68 3.86 15.05 5.73
CA LYS A 68 2.68 14.17 5.60
C LYS A 68 1.81 14.51 4.38
N GLY A 69 1.49 15.80 4.19
CA GLY A 69 0.61 16.28 3.12
C GLY A 69 -0.80 15.68 3.18
N ARG A 70 -1.59 15.85 2.11
CA ARG A 70 -2.91 15.24 1.92
C ARG A 70 -3.05 14.74 0.49
N PRO A 71 -3.83 13.67 0.23
CA PRO A 71 -4.17 13.30 -1.14
C PRO A 71 -4.92 14.42 -1.85
N ARG A 72 -4.88 14.41 -3.19
CA ARG A 72 -5.49 15.45 -4.02
C ARG A 72 -6.99 15.21 -4.12
N VAL A 73 -7.80 16.21 -3.81
CA VAL A 73 -9.25 16.23 -4.04
C VAL A 73 -9.54 17.14 -5.23
N PRO A 74 -9.99 16.61 -6.39
CA PRO A 74 -10.16 17.39 -7.61
C PRO A 74 -11.50 18.14 -7.65
N THR A 75 -11.59 19.31 -7.01
CA THR A 75 -12.82 20.14 -7.03
C THR A 75 -13.11 20.76 -8.41
N GLY A 76 -12.06 21.08 -9.19
CA GLY A 76 -12.19 21.71 -10.52
C GLY A 76 -12.62 20.78 -11.66
N GLY A 77 -13.17 19.61 -11.36
CA GLY A 77 -13.67 18.68 -12.37
C GLY A 77 -12.59 17.89 -13.13
N SER A 78 -11.48 17.56 -12.48
CA SER A 78 -10.35 16.85 -13.12
C SER A 78 -10.63 15.35 -13.26
N VAL A 79 -10.64 14.84 -14.49
CA VAL A 79 -10.81 13.40 -14.81
C VAL A 79 -9.49 12.63 -14.95
N ARG A 80 -8.34 13.26 -14.66
CA ARG A 80 -7.01 12.67 -14.89
C ARG A 80 -6.81 11.38 -14.09
N GLY A 81 -6.52 10.29 -14.80
CA GLY A 81 -6.21 8.99 -14.20
C GLY A 81 -7.44 8.20 -13.76
N THR A 82 -8.64 8.61 -14.17
CA THR A 82 -9.91 7.90 -13.90
C THR A 82 -10.32 6.94 -15.02
N THR A 83 -9.65 7.03 -16.18
CA THR A 83 -9.86 6.19 -17.38
C THR A 83 -8.68 5.27 -17.66
N ILE A 84 -8.99 4.12 -18.25
CA ILE A 84 -8.00 3.13 -18.68
C ILE A 84 -7.30 3.66 -19.92
N VAL A 85 -5.97 3.60 -19.93
CA VAL A 85 -5.14 4.15 -21.03
C VAL A 85 -4.40 3.06 -21.79
N TRP A 86 -3.78 2.10 -21.10
CA TRP A 86 -2.90 1.10 -21.71
C TRP A 86 -3.54 -0.28 -21.80
N GLY A 87 -4.25 -0.71 -20.75
CA GLY A 87 -4.92 -2.00 -20.67
C GLY A 87 -6.30 -2.05 -21.30
N ASP A 88 -6.93 -3.20 -21.15
CA ASP A 88 -8.32 -3.47 -21.54
C ASP A 88 -9.24 -3.44 -20.30
N TYR A 89 -8.69 -3.85 -19.15
CA TYR A 89 -9.39 -3.88 -17.86
C TYR A 89 -8.58 -3.17 -16.79
N GLY A 90 -9.24 -2.71 -15.72
CA GLY A 90 -8.56 -2.07 -14.61
C GLY A 90 -9.33 -2.09 -13.31
N ILE A 91 -8.63 -1.73 -12.24
CA ILE A 91 -9.18 -1.56 -10.89
C ILE A 91 -9.09 -0.09 -10.47
N ARG A 92 -10.24 0.48 -10.13
CA ARG A 92 -10.42 1.89 -9.78
C ARG A 92 -10.88 2.02 -8.33
N LEU A 93 -10.35 3.01 -7.62
CA LEU A 93 -10.79 3.33 -6.26
C LEU A 93 -12.20 3.95 -6.30
N LYS A 94 -13.19 3.28 -5.71
CA LYS A 94 -14.59 3.77 -5.68
C LYS A 94 -14.88 4.64 -4.46
N ASP A 95 -14.19 4.36 -3.37
CA ASP A 95 -14.34 4.99 -2.06
C ASP A 95 -13.61 6.35 -1.96
N HIS A 96 -13.30 6.80 -0.75
CA HIS A 96 -12.55 8.02 -0.46
C HIS A 96 -11.06 7.96 -0.82
N ASP A 97 -10.42 9.14 -0.91
CA ASP A 97 -8.99 9.28 -1.12
C ASP A 97 -8.18 8.76 0.06
N ARG A 98 -7.08 8.07 -0.23
CA ARG A 98 -6.29 7.36 0.79
C ARG A 98 -4.80 7.41 0.45
N ARG A 99 -3.98 7.17 1.47
CA ARG A 99 -2.56 6.86 1.31
C ARG A 99 -2.40 5.34 1.31
N ILE A 100 -1.91 4.79 0.22
CA ILE A 100 -1.69 3.34 0.09
C ILE A 100 -0.20 3.07 0.25
N SER A 101 0.16 2.12 1.11
CA SER A 101 1.57 1.77 1.33
C SER A 101 2.11 0.91 0.19
N ALA A 102 3.42 0.97 -0.05
CA ALA A 102 4.10 0.14 -1.04
C ALA A 102 3.87 -1.36 -0.79
N LYS A 103 3.83 -1.78 0.49
CA LYS A 103 3.54 -3.16 0.88
C LYS A 103 2.15 -3.61 0.42
N GLN A 104 1.12 -2.78 0.61
CA GLN A 104 -0.25 -3.10 0.18
C GLN A 104 -0.34 -3.20 -1.34
N LEU A 105 0.30 -2.27 -2.05
CA LEU A 105 0.37 -2.27 -3.51
C LEU A 105 1.06 -3.54 -4.04
N LYS A 106 2.15 -3.97 -3.40
CA LYS A 106 2.85 -5.22 -3.73
C LYS A 106 1.97 -6.45 -3.50
N ILE A 107 1.30 -6.53 -2.36
CA ILE A 107 0.38 -7.64 -2.06
C ILE A 107 -0.75 -7.71 -3.10
N ALA A 108 -1.29 -6.57 -3.50
CA ALA A 108 -2.33 -6.52 -4.53
C ALA A 108 -1.81 -6.99 -5.89
N GLU A 109 -0.63 -6.52 -6.30
CA GLU A 109 0.05 -6.98 -7.53
C GLU A 109 0.27 -8.51 -7.51
N ASP A 110 0.84 -9.03 -6.42
CA ASP A 110 1.13 -10.45 -6.27
C ASP A 110 -0.15 -11.30 -6.26
N THR A 111 -1.25 -10.76 -5.70
CA THR A 111 -2.58 -11.40 -5.71
C THR A 111 -3.11 -11.53 -7.15
N ILE A 112 -3.03 -10.45 -7.94
CA ILE A 112 -3.44 -10.47 -9.36
C ILE A 112 -2.58 -11.47 -10.13
N ARG A 113 -1.25 -11.37 -9.99
CA ARG A 113 -0.31 -12.29 -10.65
C ARG A 113 -0.57 -13.74 -10.25
N LYS A 114 -0.89 -14.01 -8.98
CA LYS A 114 -1.21 -15.34 -8.48
C LYS A 114 -2.49 -15.90 -9.09
N ARG A 115 -3.55 -15.10 -9.18
CA ARG A 115 -4.83 -15.54 -9.75
C ARG A 115 -4.74 -15.83 -11.25
N LEU A 116 -3.87 -15.12 -11.95
CA LEU A 116 -3.66 -15.19 -13.40
C LEU A 116 -2.45 -16.04 -13.81
N ARG A 117 -1.88 -16.82 -12.89
CA ARG A 117 -0.76 -17.73 -13.21
C ARG A 117 -1.14 -18.65 -14.37
N GLY A 118 -0.21 -18.82 -15.31
CA GLY A 118 -0.40 -19.65 -16.51
C GLY A 118 -1.09 -18.95 -17.68
N THR A 119 -1.62 -17.73 -17.49
CA THR A 119 -2.21 -16.93 -18.59
C THR A 119 -1.22 -15.92 -19.15
N LYS A 120 -1.36 -15.57 -20.43
CA LYS A 120 -0.57 -14.52 -21.08
C LYS A 120 -1.21 -13.16 -20.81
N PHE A 121 -0.66 -12.41 -19.86
CA PHE A 121 -1.11 -11.06 -19.55
C PHE A 121 0.05 -10.11 -19.29
N ARG A 122 -0.23 -8.82 -19.45
CA ARG A 122 0.65 -7.71 -19.06
C ARG A 122 -0.09 -6.82 -18.07
N LEU A 123 0.50 -6.64 -16.90
CA LEU A 123 -0.01 -5.77 -15.85
C LEU A 123 0.72 -4.42 -15.91
N TYR A 124 -0.03 -3.33 -15.85
CA TYR A 124 0.49 -1.98 -15.78
C TYR A 124 0.12 -1.34 -14.44
N MET A 125 1.09 -0.68 -13.83
CA MET A 125 0.92 0.06 -12.58
C MET A 125 0.74 1.53 -12.92
N ARG A 126 -0.44 2.09 -12.62
CA ARG A 126 -0.79 3.50 -12.92
C ARG A 126 -0.30 4.47 -11.85
N ILE A 127 0.03 3.96 -10.67
CA ILE A 127 0.51 4.74 -9.53
C ILE A 127 1.90 4.25 -9.13
N SER A 128 2.69 5.13 -8.52
CA SER A 128 3.99 4.81 -7.92
C SER A 128 4.02 5.25 -6.46
N ALA A 129 4.81 4.55 -5.64
CA ALA A 129 5.01 4.90 -4.24
C ALA A 129 6.16 5.90 -4.13
N ASN A 130 5.86 7.18 -4.24
CA ASN A 130 6.86 8.24 -4.39
C ASN A 130 7.04 9.11 -3.13
N ILE A 131 6.34 8.82 -2.03
CA ILE A 131 6.38 9.62 -0.81
C ILE A 131 6.92 8.78 0.33
N GLY A 132 7.94 9.30 1.02
CA GLY A 132 8.49 8.68 2.21
C GLY A 132 7.61 8.90 3.43
N VAL A 133 7.27 7.83 4.14
CA VAL A 133 6.55 7.88 5.42
C VAL A 133 7.56 7.77 6.54
N TYR A 134 7.50 8.71 7.47
CA TYR A 134 8.38 8.76 8.64
C TYR A 134 7.53 8.68 9.90
N THR A 135 7.84 7.70 10.74
CA THR A 135 7.06 7.37 11.93
C THR A 135 7.96 7.52 13.15
N SER A 136 7.47 8.19 14.20
CA SER A 136 8.16 8.20 15.50
C SER A 136 7.82 6.91 16.23
N GLY A 137 8.75 6.37 17.02
CA GLY A 137 8.48 5.18 17.84
C GLY A 137 7.30 5.41 18.77
N ASN A 138 6.43 4.42 18.91
CA ASN A 138 5.22 4.50 19.75
C ASN A 138 5.56 4.73 21.24
N GLU A 139 6.75 4.28 21.68
CA GLU A 139 7.29 4.47 23.02
C GLU A 139 7.82 5.89 23.29
N SER A 140 8.09 6.68 22.25
CA SER A 140 8.69 8.00 22.37
C SER A 140 7.64 9.08 22.61
N ARG A 141 7.91 9.99 23.56
CA ARG A 141 7.06 11.17 23.81
C ARG A 141 7.15 12.19 22.67
N MET A 142 6.12 13.03 22.56
CA MET A 142 6.02 14.11 21.59
C MET A 142 7.14 15.15 21.78
N GLY A 143 7.60 15.78 20.68
CA GLY A 143 8.49 16.95 20.73
C GLY A 143 9.96 16.72 20.37
N LYS A 144 10.44 15.47 20.23
CA LYS A 144 11.85 15.15 19.90
C LYS A 144 12.20 15.24 18.40
N GLY A 145 11.47 16.08 17.65
CA GLY A 145 11.62 16.19 16.19
C GLY A 145 10.93 15.07 15.41
N LYS A 146 11.41 14.82 14.19
CA LYS A 146 10.78 13.91 13.23
C LYS A 146 11.42 12.52 13.24
N GLY A 147 10.60 11.48 13.26
CA GLY A 147 11.02 10.07 13.31
C GLY A 147 11.86 9.58 12.12
N SER A 148 12.19 8.28 12.16
CA SER A 148 12.94 7.57 11.13
C SER A 148 12.05 7.19 9.95
N PHE A 149 12.68 6.80 8.84
CA PHE A 149 11.97 6.30 7.66
C PHE A 149 11.32 4.95 7.96
N ASP A 150 10.07 4.76 7.53
CA ASP A 150 9.28 3.56 7.76
C ASP A 150 9.01 2.84 6.42
N HIS A 151 8.25 3.47 5.53
CA HIS A 151 7.93 2.88 4.22
C HIS A 151 7.60 3.94 3.17
N TRP A 152 7.60 3.51 1.90
CA TRP A 152 7.09 4.31 0.78
C TRP A 152 5.57 4.18 0.66
N ALA A 153 4.90 5.27 0.29
CA ALA A 153 3.47 5.29 0.06
C ALA A 153 3.10 6.14 -1.17
N SER A 154 1.90 5.91 -1.69
CA SER A 154 1.30 6.71 -2.76
C SER A 154 0.05 7.43 -2.25
N ARG A 155 -0.11 8.70 -2.64
CA ARG A 155 -1.35 9.45 -2.43
C ARG A 155 -2.28 9.20 -3.61
N VAL A 156 -3.39 8.52 -3.36
CA VAL A 156 -4.36 8.14 -4.39
C VAL A 156 -5.61 8.98 -4.20
N ALA A 157 -5.99 9.69 -5.27
CA ALA A 157 -7.24 10.45 -5.32
C ALA A 157 -8.42 9.50 -5.58
N VAL A 158 -9.62 9.96 -5.25
CA VAL A 158 -10.88 9.28 -5.56
C VAL A 158 -10.97 8.94 -7.05
N SER A 159 -11.55 7.79 -7.38
CA SER A 159 -11.78 7.32 -8.75
C SER A 159 -10.53 7.20 -9.61
N LYS A 160 -9.35 7.13 -8.99
CA LYS A 160 -8.11 6.88 -9.71
C LYS A 160 -7.93 5.37 -9.96
N ILE A 161 -7.42 5.03 -11.14
CA ILE A 161 -7.06 3.65 -11.49
C ILE A 161 -5.68 3.34 -10.90
N LEU A 162 -5.56 2.14 -10.30
CA LEU A 162 -4.33 1.66 -9.67
C LEU A 162 -3.56 0.72 -10.61
N PHE A 163 -4.27 -0.28 -11.14
CA PHE A 163 -3.72 -1.29 -12.03
C PHE A 163 -4.56 -1.40 -13.30
N GLU A 164 -3.89 -1.67 -14.40
CA GLU A 164 -4.51 -2.05 -15.67
C GLU A 164 -3.95 -3.38 -16.16
N LEU A 165 -4.78 -4.15 -16.84
CA LEU A 165 -4.41 -5.42 -17.40
C LEU A 165 -4.72 -5.44 -18.90
N LYS A 166 -3.74 -5.91 -19.68
CA LYS A 166 -3.89 -6.23 -21.10
C LYS A 166 -3.55 -7.69 -21.32
N GLY A 167 -4.38 -8.43 -22.04
CA GLY A 167 -4.09 -9.83 -22.33
C GLY A 167 -5.30 -10.61 -22.79
N GLU A 168 -5.04 -11.78 -23.34
CA GLU A 168 -6.06 -12.72 -23.80
C GLU A 168 -6.58 -13.53 -22.60
N VAL A 169 -7.42 -12.86 -21.79
CA VAL A 169 -8.00 -13.44 -20.57
C VAL A 169 -9.48 -13.08 -20.53
N HIS A 170 -10.32 -14.07 -20.22
CA HIS A 170 -11.77 -13.87 -20.09
C HIS A 170 -12.12 -12.88 -18.97
N GLU A 171 -13.08 -11.99 -19.21
CA GLU A 171 -13.44 -10.88 -18.32
C GLU A 171 -13.73 -11.35 -16.89
N GLN A 172 -14.44 -12.47 -16.72
CA GLN A 172 -14.81 -12.99 -15.40
C GLN A 172 -13.59 -13.38 -14.56
N VAL A 173 -12.54 -13.91 -15.19
CA VAL A 173 -11.29 -14.28 -14.50
C VAL A 173 -10.56 -13.03 -14.04
N VAL A 174 -10.52 -11.99 -14.89
CA VAL A 174 -9.90 -10.70 -14.55
C VAL A 174 -10.68 -9.99 -13.45
N ARG A 175 -12.02 -10.01 -13.52
CA ARG A 175 -12.91 -9.45 -12.49
C ARG A 175 -12.68 -10.11 -11.13
N ASP A 176 -12.55 -11.44 -11.09
CA ASP A 176 -12.24 -12.16 -9.86
C ASP A 176 -10.84 -11.82 -9.32
N ALA A 177 -9.83 -11.73 -10.19
CA ALA A 177 -8.48 -11.32 -9.80
C ALA A 177 -8.46 -9.92 -9.17
N PHE A 178 -9.15 -8.95 -9.77
CA PHE A 178 -9.23 -7.59 -9.22
C PHE A 178 -10.08 -7.51 -7.95
N ARG A 179 -11.14 -8.32 -7.83
CA ARG A 179 -11.91 -8.43 -6.58
C ARG A 179 -11.03 -8.90 -5.43
N LEU A 180 -10.25 -9.97 -5.64
CA LEU A 180 -9.31 -10.48 -4.64
C LEU A 180 -8.25 -9.44 -4.26
N ALA A 181 -7.72 -8.70 -5.24
CA ALA A 181 -6.75 -7.65 -5.00
C ALA A 181 -7.35 -6.46 -4.22
N GLY A 182 -8.58 -6.04 -4.58
CA GLY A 182 -9.33 -5.00 -3.89
C GLY A 182 -9.51 -5.31 -2.39
N ASN A 183 -9.80 -6.57 -2.05
CA ASN A 183 -9.92 -7.02 -0.66
C ASN A 183 -8.61 -6.95 0.14
N LYS A 184 -7.45 -6.83 -0.51
CA LYS A 184 -6.14 -6.66 0.14
C LYS A 184 -5.67 -5.21 0.19
N LEU A 185 -6.36 -4.33 -0.53
CA LEU A 185 -6.09 -2.90 -0.54
C LEU A 185 -7.00 -2.19 0.47
N PRO A 186 -6.57 -1.03 1.00
CA PRO A 186 -7.44 -0.23 1.87
C PRO A 186 -8.50 0.49 1.03
N GLY A 187 -9.78 0.29 1.37
CA GLY A 187 -10.92 0.95 0.72
C GLY A 187 -11.73 0.03 -0.20
N GLN A 188 -12.71 0.61 -0.90
CA GLN A 188 -13.53 -0.13 -1.87
C GLN A 188 -13.10 0.18 -3.30
N TYR A 189 -13.09 -0.86 -4.13
CA TYR A 189 -12.62 -0.80 -5.50
C TYR A 189 -13.70 -1.29 -6.46
N GLU A 190 -13.72 -0.74 -7.67
CA GLU A 190 -14.58 -1.19 -8.75
C GLU A 190 -13.74 -1.70 -9.93
N PHE A 191 -14.32 -2.66 -10.65
CA PHE A 191 -13.82 -3.14 -11.93
C PHE A 191 -14.23 -2.16 -13.03
N VAL A 192 -13.31 -1.87 -13.95
CA VAL A 192 -13.50 -0.92 -15.05
C VAL A 192 -13.04 -1.56 -16.35
N ARG A 193 -13.75 -1.28 -17.44
CA ARG A 193 -13.43 -1.71 -18.81
C ARG A 193 -12.96 -0.52 -19.63
N LYS A 194 -12.14 -0.80 -20.64
CA LYS A 194 -11.73 0.23 -21.61
C LYS A 194 -12.96 0.74 -22.36
N GLY A 195 -13.09 2.06 -22.44
CA GLY A 195 -14.27 2.73 -23.00
C GLY A 195 -15.31 3.15 -21.95
N ASP A 196 -15.20 2.69 -20.70
CA ASP A 196 -16.04 3.21 -19.62
C ASP A 196 -15.79 4.72 -19.43
N PRO A 197 -16.84 5.51 -19.14
CA PRO A 197 -16.71 6.95 -19.03
C PRO A 197 -15.74 7.38 -17.92
N PRO A 198 -15.04 8.52 -18.10
CA PRO A 198 -14.24 9.12 -17.05
C PRO A 198 -15.11 9.47 -15.83
N VAL A 199 -14.48 9.57 -14.66
CA VAL A 199 -15.17 9.97 -13.43
C VAL A 199 -14.68 11.34 -13.00
N MET A 200 -15.62 12.23 -12.74
CA MET A 200 -15.37 13.54 -12.17
C MET A 200 -15.80 13.53 -10.71
N GLY A 201 -14.81 13.49 -9.80
CA GLY A 201 -15.09 13.33 -8.38
C GLY A 201 -15.67 11.94 -8.11
N LEU A 202 -16.98 11.85 -7.88
CA LEU A 202 -17.73 10.61 -7.69
C LEU A 202 -18.68 10.30 -8.86
N THR A 203 -18.89 11.26 -9.77
CA THR A 203 -19.89 11.16 -10.84
C THR A 203 -19.25 10.67 -12.14
N LYS A 204 -19.80 9.61 -12.74
CA LYS A 204 -19.39 9.14 -14.06
C LYS A 204 -19.86 10.16 -15.12
N VAL A 205 -18.92 10.66 -15.92
CA VAL A 205 -19.17 11.62 -17.02
C VAL A 205 -19.47 10.81 -18.28
N GLY A 206 -20.67 10.25 -18.33
CA GLY A 206 -21.19 9.42 -19.42
C GLY A 206 -22.71 9.30 -19.32
N ASN A 207 -23.35 8.68 -20.31
CA ASN A 207 -24.81 8.51 -20.38
C ASN A 207 -25.58 9.85 -20.33
N GLY A 208 -25.19 10.82 -21.18
CA GLY A 208 -25.87 12.12 -21.29
C GLY A 208 -25.41 13.20 -20.30
N ILE A 209 -24.59 12.86 -19.30
CA ILE A 209 -24.01 13.85 -18.38
C ILE A 209 -22.65 14.32 -18.91
N THR A 210 -22.58 15.58 -19.33
CA THR A 210 -21.32 16.20 -19.78
C THR A 210 -20.53 16.84 -18.63
N ALA A 211 -19.24 17.10 -18.84
CA ALA A 211 -18.41 17.80 -17.85
C ALA A 211 -18.89 19.24 -17.62
N GLU A 212 -19.48 19.84 -18.65
CA GLU A 212 -20.03 21.20 -18.68
C GLU A 212 -21.30 21.27 -17.83
N ASP A 213 -22.17 20.26 -17.93
CA ASP A 213 -23.38 20.15 -17.12
C ASP A 213 -23.06 20.08 -15.62
N LEU A 214 -21.99 19.37 -15.25
CA LEU A 214 -21.54 19.28 -13.86
C LEU A 214 -20.97 20.60 -13.32
N LYS A 215 -20.42 21.45 -14.20
CA LYS A 215 -19.88 22.76 -13.84
C LYS A 215 -20.93 23.87 -13.85
N ARG A 216 -22.05 23.66 -14.52
CA ARG A 216 -23.11 24.66 -14.61
C ARG A 216 -23.72 24.93 -13.22
N PRO A 217 -23.85 26.19 -12.78
CA PRO A 217 -24.44 26.51 -11.48
C PRO A 217 -25.91 26.04 -11.35
N ARG A 218 -26.68 26.15 -12.44
CA ARG A 218 -28.07 25.69 -12.51
C ARG A 218 -28.15 24.34 -13.21
N LYS A 219 -28.48 23.30 -12.46
CA LYS A 219 -28.67 21.94 -12.98
C LYS A 219 -30.08 21.77 -13.51
N LYS A 220 -30.24 21.17 -14.69
CA LYS A 220 -31.54 20.65 -15.14
C LYS A 220 -31.75 19.34 -14.39
N LEU A 221 -32.73 19.31 -13.49
CA LEU A 221 -33.11 18.07 -12.81
C LEU A 221 -33.88 17.19 -13.83
N PRO A 222 -33.67 15.86 -13.83
CA PRO A 222 -34.50 14.96 -14.62
C PRO A 222 -35.87 14.82 -13.92
N LEU A 223 -36.71 15.84 -14.06
CA LEU A 223 -38.01 15.91 -13.40
C LEU A 223 -38.93 14.80 -13.91
N GLU A 224 -38.90 14.52 -15.21
CA GLU A 224 -39.69 13.44 -15.84
C GLU A 224 -39.30 12.05 -15.30
N GLU A 225 -38.02 11.70 -15.28
CA GLU A 225 -37.57 10.41 -14.72
C GLU A 225 -37.89 10.28 -13.22
N THR A 226 -37.85 11.42 -12.49
CA THR A 226 -38.20 11.44 -11.07
C THR A 226 -39.71 11.25 -10.88
N ALA A 227 -40.54 11.89 -11.72
CA ALA A 227 -41.99 11.76 -11.71
C ALA A 227 -42.43 10.33 -12.05
N GLU A 228 -41.85 9.73 -13.09
CA GLU A 228 -42.10 8.33 -13.49
C GLU A 228 -41.78 7.33 -12.35
N ARG A 229 -40.68 7.58 -11.60
CA ARG A 229 -40.29 6.76 -10.46
C ARG A 229 -41.27 6.85 -9.28
N ILE A 230 -41.81 8.04 -9.04
CA ILE A 230 -42.81 8.29 -7.99
C ILE A 230 -44.13 7.62 -8.37
N SER A 231 -44.58 7.77 -9.62
CA SER A 231 -45.80 7.10 -10.10
C SER A 231 -45.67 5.58 -10.05
N ALA A 232 -44.51 5.00 -10.38
CA ALA A 232 -44.27 3.56 -10.31
C ALA A 232 -44.20 2.99 -8.88
N THR A 233 -44.01 3.84 -7.87
CA THR A 233 -43.93 3.42 -6.45
C THR A 233 -45.29 3.55 -5.73
N THR A 234 -46.29 4.15 -6.38
CA THR A 234 -47.64 4.28 -5.79
C THR A 234 -48.31 2.90 -5.80
N PRO A 235 -48.65 2.29 -4.65
CA PRO A 235 -49.39 1.04 -4.62
C PRO A 235 -50.78 1.25 -5.23
N PRO A 236 -51.36 0.22 -5.87
CA PRO A 236 -52.67 0.31 -6.53
C PRO A 236 -53.82 0.59 -5.56
#